data_AF-A0A0F8VS52-F1
#
_entry.id   AF-A0A0F8VS52-F1
#
_cell.length_a   1.000
_cell.length_b   1.000
_cell.length_c   1.000
_cell.angle_alpha   90.00
_cell.angle_beta   90.00
_cell.angle_gamma   90.00
#
_symmetry.space_group_name_H-M   'P 1'
#
loop_
_entity.id
_entity.type
_entity.pdbx_description
1 polymer ?
#
loop_
_entity_poly.entity_id
_entity_poly.type
_entity_poly.pdbx_seq_one_letter_code
_entity_poly.pdbx_strand_id
1 'polypeptide(L)'
;MCQDIGDNASGQRYCIIAPPGAGKSVFIGVGFLSWIIGRNPELHYGMLSYADQVAWDRAKPIRDVIEKSSPFNYAFPDTVPDLTSWDRRGFRVQREDLADPHPTLRAGGIGSAVV
;
A
#
# COMPACT_ATOMS: atom_id res chain seq x y z
N MET A 1 1.05 16.99 -16.08
CA MET A 1 0.53 15.77 -15.41
C MET A 1 1.31 15.62 -14.11
N CYS A 2 0.66 15.59 -12.94
CA CYS A 2 1.31 15.75 -11.62
C CYS A 2 1.69 14.41 -10.95
N GLN A 3 1.16 13.28 -11.42
CA GLN A 3 1.34 11.95 -10.80
C GLN A 3 2.23 11.01 -11.63
N ASP A 4 3.41 11.46 -12.06
CA ASP A 4 4.37 10.62 -12.80
C ASP A 4 4.73 9.32 -12.03
N ILE A 5 4.81 9.41 -10.69
CA ILE A 5 5.07 8.29 -9.78
C ILE A 5 4.03 7.16 -9.92
N GLY A 6 2.75 7.50 -10.14
CA GLY A 6 1.65 6.54 -10.24
C GLY A 6 1.30 6.14 -11.66
N ASP A 7 1.44 7.07 -12.61
CA ASP A 7 0.99 6.90 -14.00
C ASP A 7 2.06 6.28 -14.92
N ASN A 8 3.36 6.35 -14.56
CA ASN A 8 4.46 5.91 -15.43
C ASN A 8 5.65 5.30 -14.65
N ALA A 9 5.41 4.19 -13.94
CA ALA A 9 6.39 3.48 -13.11
C ALA A 9 7.54 2.82 -13.94
N SER A 10 8.43 3.64 -14.50
CA SER A 10 9.51 3.23 -15.41
C SER A 10 10.85 3.06 -14.69
N GLY A 11 10.95 2.17 -13.70
CA GLY A 11 12.19 1.95 -12.94
C GLY A 11 12.77 3.20 -12.24
N GLN A 12 12.04 4.32 -12.25
CA GLN A 12 12.44 5.59 -11.69
C GLN A 12 12.42 5.52 -10.17
N ARG A 13 13.44 6.09 -9.53
CA ARG A 13 13.58 6.12 -8.07
C ARG A 13 13.31 7.54 -7.59
N TYR A 14 12.31 7.71 -6.74
CA TYR A 14 11.94 9.00 -6.17
C TYR A 14 12.39 9.10 -4.71
N CYS A 15 12.92 10.26 -4.32
CA CYS A 15 13.25 10.58 -2.93
C CYS A 15 12.43 11.79 -2.50
N ILE A 16 11.62 11.63 -1.45
CA ILE A 16 10.80 12.70 -0.88
C ILE A 16 11.39 13.10 0.46
N ILE A 17 11.96 14.31 0.54
CA ILE A 17 12.45 14.89 1.79
C ILE A 17 11.37 15.85 2.30
N ALA A 18 10.75 15.51 3.43
CA ALA A 18 9.71 16.33 4.03
C ALA A 18 9.95 16.49 5.55
N PRO A 19 9.69 17.69 6.10
CA PRO A 19 9.96 17.97 7.51
C PRO A 19 9.14 17.08 8.46
N PRO A 20 9.56 16.94 9.72
CA PRO A 20 8.73 16.34 10.76
C PRO A 20 7.36 17.03 10.84
N GLY A 21 6.28 16.28 11.09
CA GLY A 21 4.94 16.84 11.18
C GLY A 21 4.26 17.20 9.84
N ALA A 22 4.96 17.14 8.70
CA ALA A 22 4.40 17.47 7.38
C ALA A 22 3.31 16.51 6.85
N GLY A 23 2.83 15.59 7.68
CA GLY A 23 1.81 14.61 7.26
C GLY A 23 2.29 13.56 6.24
N LYS A 24 3.59 13.50 5.91
CA LYS A 24 4.15 12.58 4.89
C LYS A 24 3.70 11.11 5.07
N SER A 25 3.63 10.63 6.31
CA SER A 25 3.20 9.26 6.60
C SER A 25 1.71 9.03 6.31
N VAL A 26 0.88 10.06 6.42
CA VAL A 26 -0.56 10.00 6.14
C VAL A 26 -0.79 10.17 4.64
N PHE A 27 -0.27 11.23 4.04
CA PHE A 27 -0.51 11.54 2.63
C PHE A 27 0.16 10.54 1.69
N ILE A 28 1.47 10.31 1.86
CA ILE A 28 2.24 9.40 0.99
C ILE A 28 2.08 7.95 1.46
N GLY A 29 2.26 7.73 2.76
CA GLY A 29 2.27 6.37 3.31
C GLY A 29 0.90 5.69 3.29
N VAL A 30 -0.20 6.43 3.42
CA VAL A 30 -1.55 5.86 3.44
C VAL A 30 -2.33 6.26 2.20
N GLY A 31 -2.63 7.55 2.02
CA GLY A 31 -3.55 8.00 0.98
C GLY A 31 -3.08 7.65 -0.43
N PHE A 32 -1.84 7.98 -0.76
CA PHE A 32 -1.28 7.71 -2.08
C PHE A 32 -1.14 6.22 -2.37
N LEU A 33 -0.70 5.43 -1.38
CA LEU A 33 -0.53 3.99 -1.57
C LEU A 33 -1.87 3.26 -1.69
N SER A 34 -2.88 3.63 -0.90
CA SER A 34 -4.25 3.15 -1.08
C SER A 34 -4.75 3.46 -2.50
N TRP A 35 -4.57 4.70 -2.97
CA TRP A 35 -4.98 5.12 -4.32
C TRP A 35 -4.29 4.31 -5.43
N ILE A 36 -2.98 4.07 -5.31
CA ILE A 36 -2.25 3.26 -6.27
C ILE A 36 -2.77 1.82 -6.31
N ILE A 37 -3.03 1.22 -5.14
CA ILE A 37 -3.59 -0.13 -5.04
C ILE A 37 -4.96 -0.18 -5.72
N GLY A 38 -5.85 0.78 -5.44
CA GLY A 38 -7.18 0.83 -6.06
C GLY A 38 -7.12 0.97 -7.58
N ARG A 39 -6.12 1.70 -8.09
CA ARG A 39 -5.92 1.90 -9.52
C ARG A 39 -5.28 0.70 -10.22
N ASN A 40 -4.46 -0.06 -9.51
CA ASN A 40 -3.71 -1.19 -10.04
C ASN A 40 -3.76 -2.37 -9.04
N PRO A 41 -4.92 -3.03 -8.88
CA PRO A 41 -5.12 -4.06 -7.87
C PRO A 41 -4.27 -5.31 -8.11
N GLU A 42 -3.90 -5.57 -9.37
CA GLU A 42 -3.08 -6.71 -9.82
C GLU A 42 -1.60 -6.62 -9.45
N LEU A 43 -1.12 -5.43 -9.02
CA LEU A 43 0.28 -5.21 -8.71
C LEU A 43 0.62 -5.47 -7.23
N HIS A 44 1.92 -5.65 -6.98
CA HIS A 44 2.48 -5.92 -5.67
C HIS A 44 3.31 -4.76 -5.13
N TYR A 45 3.08 -4.43 -3.87
CA TYR A 45 3.73 -3.32 -3.20
C TYR A 45 4.47 -3.77 -1.95
N GLY A 46 5.67 -3.23 -1.76
CA GLY A 46 6.45 -3.39 -0.55
C GLY A 46 6.46 -2.09 0.26
N MET A 47 6.07 -2.18 1.54
CA MET A 47 6.22 -1.10 2.50
C MET A 47 7.36 -1.43 3.46
N LEU A 48 8.43 -0.65 3.39
CA LEU A 48 9.59 -0.80 4.26
C LEU A 48 9.67 0.37 5.24
N SER A 49 9.98 0.06 6.49
CA SER A 49 10.25 1.06 7.54
C SER A 49 11.47 0.64 8.36
N TYR A 50 11.96 1.49 9.26
CA TYR A 50 13.13 1.14 10.07
C TYR A 50 12.89 -0.07 10.99
N ALA A 51 11.65 -0.28 11.45
CA ALA A 51 11.24 -1.40 12.29
C ALA A 51 9.90 -2.00 11.83
N ASP A 52 9.70 -3.30 12.10
CA ASP A 52 8.50 -4.04 11.71
C ASP A 52 7.22 -3.42 12.23
N GLN A 53 7.17 -3.15 13.54
CA GLN A 53 5.98 -2.61 14.18
C GLN A 53 5.57 -1.27 13.53
N VAL A 54 6.55 -0.45 13.15
CA VAL A 54 6.28 0.81 12.45
C VAL A 54 5.73 0.57 11.04
N ALA A 55 6.29 -0.38 10.28
CA ALA A 55 5.73 -0.73 8.97
C ALA A 55 4.28 -1.23 9.10
N TRP A 56 4.00 -2.10 10.07
CA TRP A 56 2.67 -2.66 10.28
C TRP A 56 1.65 -1.60 10.71
N ASP A 57 2.06 -0.66 11.56
CA ASP A 57 1.22 0.47 12.00
C ASP A 57 0.90 1.43 10.85
N ARG A 58 1.72 1.46 9.79
CA ARG A 58 1.44 2.22 8.55
C ARG A 58 0.59 1.43 7.55
N ALA A 59 0.73 0.10 7.50
CA ALA A 59 -0.07 -0.75 6.63
C ALA A 59 -1.53 -0.88 7.09
N LYS A 60 -1.78 -0.88 8.40
CA LYS A 60 -3.14 -0.98 8.96
C LYS A 60 -4.09 0.12 8.43
N PRO A 61 -3.76 1.42 8.45
CA PRO A 61 -4.62 2.45 7.88
C PRO A 61 -4.93 2.28 6.39
N ILE A 62 -3.99 1.76 5.58
CA ILE A 62 -4.23 1.48 4.15
C ILE A 62 -5.32 0.44 4.01
N ARG A 63 -5.20 -0.64 4.78
CA ARG A 63 -6.19 -1.71 4.87
C ARG A 63 -7.57 -1.17 5.28
N ASP A 64 -7.61 -0.34 6.32
CA ASP A 64 -8.86 0.26 6.80
C ASP A 64 -9.48 1.19 5.74
N VAL A 65 -8.68 1.90 4.94
CA VAL A 65 -9.19 2.70 3.81
C VAL A 65 -9.84 1.80 2.75
N ILE A 66 -9.16 0.73 2.32
CA ILE A 66 -9.68 -0.19 1.30
C ILE A 66 -10.95 -0.90 1.79
N GLU A 67 -11.00 -1.28 3.06
CA GLU A 67 -12.13 -2.03 3.61
C GLU A 67 -13.35 -1.15 3.90
N LYS A 68 -13.13 0.07 4.43
CA LYS A 68 -14.20 0.84 5.11
C LYS A 68 -14.49 2.20 4.48
N SER A 69 -13.60 2.75 3.66
CA SER A 69 -13.77 4.11 3.15
C SER A 69 -14.77 4.16 2.00
N SER A 70 -15.95 4.73 2.24
CA SER A 70 -16.95 4.92 1.17
C SER A 70 -16.42 5.70 -0.04
N PRO A 71 -15.63 6.80 0.13
CA PRO A 71 -15.02 7.47 -1.03
C PRO A 71 -14.06 6.60 -1.82
N PHE A 72 -13.30 5.73 -1.14
CA PHE A 72 -12.39 4.80 -1.81
C PHE A 72 -13.18 3.77 -2.62
N ASN A 73 -14.16 3.13 -1.98
CA ASN A 73 -15.00 2.11 -2.61
C ASN A 73 -15.84 2.68 -3.76
N TYR A 74 -16.20 3.96 -3.69
CA TYR A 74 -16.85 4.68 -4.78
C TYR A 74 -15.91 4.90 -5.98
N ALA A 75 -14.64 5.23 -5.71
CA ALA A 75 -13.64 5.45 -6.76
C ALA A 75 -13.14 4.13 -7.38
N PHE A 76 -13.06 3.06 -6.58
CA PHE A 76 -12.49 1.76 -6.96
C PHE A 76 -13.42 0.62 -6.53
N PRO A 77 -14.60 0.48 -7.14
CA PRO A 77 -15.60 -0.50 -6.73
C PRO A 77 -15.12 -1.95 -6.85
N ASP A 78 -14.17 -2.21 -7.76
CA ASP A 78 -13.65 -3.55 -8.04
C ASP A 78 -12.49 -3.95 -7.12
N THR A 79 -11.96 -3.02 -6.32
CA THR A 79 -10.88 -3.32 -5.37
C THR A 79 -11.44 -3.85 -4.06
N VAL A 80 -11.80 -5.14 -4.06
CA VAL A 80 -12.45 -5.80 -2.92
C VAL A 80 -11.40 -6.48 -2.03
N PRO A 81 -11.48 -6.34 -0.69
CA PRO A 81 -10.57 -7.05 0.22
C PRO A 81 -10.75 -8.57 0.17
N ASP A 82 -9.63 -9.31 0.19
CA ASP A 82 -9.62 -10.75 0.44
C ASP A 82 -9.45 -10.99 1.94
N LEU A 83 -10.57 -11.22 2.64
CA LEU A 83 -10.61 -11.36 4.09
C LEU A 83 -9.85 -12.61 4.60
N THR A 84 -9.52 -13.57 3.73
CA THR A 84 -8.71 -14.73 4.11
C THR A 84 -7.24 -14.36 4.32
N SER A 85 -6.78 -13.26 3.71
CA SER A 85 -5.41 -12.76 3.76
C SER A 85 -5.41 -11.26 4.03
N TRP A 86 -5.86 -10.87 5.23
CA TRP A 86 -6.16 -9.48 5.59
C TRP A 86 -5.49 -9.02 6.91
N ASP A 87 -4.15 -9.15 6.99
CA ASP A 87 -3.37 -8.83 8.18
C ASP A 87 -2.62 -7.48 8.09
N ARG A 88 -2.18 -6.94 9.24
CA ARG A 88 -1.36 -5.72 9.29
C ARG A 88 0.07 -5.91 8.74
N ARG A 89 0.58 -7.14 8.70
CA ARG A 89 1.90 -7.48 8.10
C ARG A 89 1.84 -7.53 6.58
N GLY A 90 0.64 -7.69 6.04
CA GLY A 90 0.39 -7.74 4.62
C GLY A 90 -1.02 -8.26 4.35
N PHE A 91 -1.55 -7.83 3.23
CA PHE A 91 -2.92 -8.15 2.85
C PHE A 91 -3.05 -8.31 1.33
N ARG A 92 -4.14 -8.94 0.91
CA ARG A 92 -4.46 -9.18 -0.50
C ARG A 92 -5.84 -8.61 -0.83
N VAL A 93 -5.97 -8.00 -2.01
CA VAL A 93 -7.27 -7.73 -2.63
C VAL A 93 -7.63 -8.87 -3.57
N GLN A 94 -8.92 -9.06 -3.83
CA GLN A 94 -9.41 -10.04 -4.79
C GLN A 94 -8.89 -9.69 -6.19
N ARG A 95 -8.45 -10.70 -6.92
CA ARG A 95 -7.82 -10.62 -8.23
C ARG A 95 -8.28 -11.75 -9.12
N GLU A 96 -8.19 -11.56 -10.42
CA GLU A 96 -8.57 -12.59 -11.39
C GLU A 96 -7.61 -13.78 -11.36
N ASP A 97 -6.31 -13.52 -11.20
CA ASP A 97 -5.31 -14.58 -11.09
C ASP A 97 -5.28 -15.17 -9.67
N LEU A 98 -6.00 -16.27 -9.50
CA LEU A 98 -6.04 -17.01 -8.23
C LEU A 98 -4.73 -17.77 -7.94
N ALA A 99 -3.88 -17.99 -8.94
CA ALA A 99 -2.64 -18.74 -8.77
C ALA A 99 -1.50 -17.86 -8.21
N ASP A 100 -1.65 -16.54 -8.23
CA ASP A 100 -0.68 -15.61 -7.68
C ASP A 100 -0.61 -15.71 -6.13
N PRO A 101 0.53 -16.19 -5.58
CA PRO A 101 0.68 -16.38 -4.15
C PRO A 101 1.07 -15.08 -3.42
N HIS A 102 1.44 -14.02 -4.13
CA HIS A 102 2.03 -12.84 -3.53
C HIS A 102 0.95 -11.89 -3.00
N PRO A 103 1.13 -11.27 -1.83
CA PRO A 103 0.17 -10.30 -1.30
C PRO A 103 0.18 -9.02 -2.15
N THR A 104 -0.93 -8.28 -2.11
CA THR A 104 -1.01 -6.94 -2.73
C THR A 104 -0.09 -5.97 -2.02
N LEU A 105 -0.06 -5.99 -0.68
CA LEU A 105 0.89 -5.24 0.12
C LEU A 105 1.62 -6.15 1.10
N ARG A 106 2.94 -6.03 1.17
CA ARG A 106 3.77 -6.62 2.24
C ARG A 106 4.45 -5.50 3.03
N ALA A 107 4.35 -5.54 4.36
CA ALA A 107 4.95 -4.54 5.26
C ALA A 107 6.01 -5.16 6.17
N GLY A 108 7.19 -4.55 6.24
CA GLY A 108 8.30 -5.06 7.04
C GLY A 108 9.33 -3.99 7.44
N GLY A 109 10.07 -4.29 8.50
CA GLY A 109 11.20 -3.51 8.98
C GLY A 109 12.48 -3.86 8.24
N ILE A 110 13.33 -2.87 7.95
CA ILE A 110 14.64 -3.10 7.33
C ILE A 110 15.62 -3.67 8.35
N GLY A 111 15.48 -3.32 9.65
CA GLY A 111 16.30 -3.89 10.72
C GLY A 111 16.08 -5.38 10.97
N SER A 112 14.98 -5.95 10.46
CA SER A 112 14.63 -7.38 10.53
C SER A 112 14.62 -8.06 9.16
N ALA A 113 14.81 -7.31 8.07
CA ALA A 113 14.81 -7.81 6.69
C ALA A 113 16.21 -7.94 6.07
N VAL A 114 17.26 -8.00 6.91
CA VAL A 114 18.57 -8.50 6.51
C VAL A 114 18.92 -9.70 7.40
N VAL A 115 18.31 -10.84 7.09
CA VAL A 115 18.88 -12.18 7.30
C VAL A 115 18.45 -13.05 6.14
#